data_AF-A0A125T250-F1
#
_entry.id   AF-A0A125T250-F1
#
_cell.length_a   1.000
_cell.length_b   1.000
_cell.length_c   1.000
_cell.angle_alpha   90.00
_cell.angle_beta   90.00
_cell.angle_gamma   90.00
#
_symmetry.space_group_name_H-M   'P 1'
#
loop_
_entity.id
_entity.type
_entity.pdbx_description
1 polymer ?
#
loop_
_entity_poly.entity_id
_entity_poly.type
_entity_poly.pdbx_seq_one_letter_code
_entity_poly.pdbx_strand_id
1 'polypeptide(L)'
;MNLFLGAKHWQLFLLTFGVPVMLNIVMMFNIFSHFGKPYGGENFNGGMIFPVMMVLFAGTLLGWMYSVAVGMQKMVPATVKMKITKFKVFFFIPVTYMVLIFFFIGLALKSPGATDLGQAALLAFAIIVPLHLFSMFCLFYCLYFVAKTIKTVELQREVTFSDFVQEFFLAWFFPIGVWILQPRINKMIIQ
;
A
#
# COMPACT_ATOMS: atom_id res chain seq x y z
N MET A 1 -1.68 -17.55 5.35
CA MET A 1 -1.31 -16.11 5.27
C MET A 1 0.22 -15.92 5.33
N ASN A 2 0.98 -16.80 4.67
CA ASN A 2 2.46 -16.81 4.67
C ASN A 2 3.05 -16.35 3.33
N LEU A 3 2.20 -15.98 2.35
CA LEU A 3 2.61 -15.78 0.97
C LEU A 3 3.56 -14.59 0.82
N PHE A 4 3.19 -13.42 1.35
CA PHE A 4 4.06 -12.24 1.35
C PHE A 4 5.21 -12.36 2.35
N LEU A 5 4.99 -13.05 3.48
CA LEU A 5 6.00 -13.21 4.51
C LEU A 5 7.22 -13.98 3.99
N GLY A 6 7.00 -15.07 3.25
CA GLY A 6 8.06 -15.86 2.62
C GLY A 6 8.44 -15.41 1.20
N ALA A 7 7.86 -14.32 0.68
CA ALA A 7 8.15 -13.85 -0.66
C ALA A 7 9.62 -13.40 -0.80
N LYS A 8 10.19 -13.56 -1.99
CA LYS A 8 11.48 -12.95 -2.33
C LYS A 8 11.27 -11.46 -2.61
N HIS A 9 12.25 -10.63 -2.25
CA HIS A 9 12.20 -9.17 -2.49
C HIS A 9 11.84 -8.82 -3.93
N TRP A 10 12.39 -9.55 -4.91
CA TRP A 10 12.10 -9.31 -6.33
C TRP A 10 10.65 -9.62 -6.71
N GLN A 11 9.97 -10.55 -6.03
CA GLN A 11 8.54 -10.84 -6.28
C GLN A 11 7.67 -9.64 -5.87
N LEU A 12 7.98 -9.06 -4.71
CA LEU A 12 7.28 -7.87 -4.19
C LEU A 12 7.53 -6.65 -5.08
N PHE A 13 8.78 -6.49 -5.55
CA PHE A 13 9.15 -5.41 -6.47
C PHE A 13 8.50 -5.57 -7.84
N LEU A 14 8.52 -6.77 -8.43
CA LEU A 14 7.85 -7.01 -9.72
C LEU A 14 6.36 -6.74 -9.63
N LEU A 15 5.70 -7.14 -8.53
CA LEU A 15 4.26 -6.92 -8.37
C LEU A 15 3.91 -5.43 -8.24
N THR A 16 4.78 -4.63 -7.61
CA THR A 16 4.50 -3.22 -7.28
C THR A 16 5.07 -2.21 -8.25
N PHE A 17 6.13 -2.57 -8.96
CA PHE A 17 6.82 -1.69 -9.88
C PHE A 17 6.91 -2.32 -11.28
N GLY A 18 7.34 -3.58 -11.38
CA GLY A 18 7.47 -4.27 -12.67
C GLY A 18 6.17 -4.32 -13.47
N VAL A 19 5.09 -4.83 -12.88
CA VAL A 19 3.78 -4.95 -13.53
C VAL A 19 3.22 -3.56 -13.90
N PRO A 20 3.16 -2.56 -13.00
CA PRO A 20 2.74 -1.22 -13.36
C PRO A 20 3.58 -0.58 -14.48
N VAL A 21 4.91 -0.74 -14.47
CA VAL A 21 5.78 -0.21 -15.54
C VAL A 21 5.44 -0.86 -16.88
N MET A 22 5.29 -2.18 -16.92
CA MET A 22 4.90 -2.89 -18.14
C MET A 22 3.53 -2.45 -18.65
N LEU A 23 2.54 -2.27 -17.77
CA LEU A 23 1.22 -1.75 -18.13
C LEU A 23 1.29 -0.33 -18.69
N ASN A 24 2.12 0.54 -18.10
CA ASN A 24 2.34 1.90 -18.62
C ASN A 24 3.02 1.90 -19.98
N ILE A 25 4.01 1.03 -20.20
CA ILE A 25 4.67 0.88 -21.50
C ILE A 25 3.66 0.45 -22.58
N VAL A 26 2.82 -0.54 -22.28
CA VAL A 26 1.74 -0.97 -23.19
C VAL A 26 0.79 0.19 -23.50
N MET A 27 0.42 0.97 -22.49
CA MET A 27 -0.43 2.15 -22.68
C MET A 27 0.24 3.20 -23.57
N MET A 28 1.53 3.48 -23.36
CA MET A 28 2.30 4.43 -24.18
C MET A 28 2.38 3.99 -25.64
N PHE A 29 2.65 2.70 -25.90
CA PHE A 29 2.62 2.14 -27.26
C PHE A 29 1.24 2.27 -27.90
N ASN A 30 0.17 2.02 -27.14
CA ASN A 30 -1.18 2.15 -27.66
C ASN A 30 -1.48 3.60 -28.09
N ILE A 31 -1.17 4.58 -27.25
CA ILE A 31 -1.33 6.01 -27.58
C ILE A 31 -0.52 6.38 -28.82
N PHE A 32 0.76 5.98 -28.86
CA PHE A 32 1.65 6.30 -29.98
C PHE A 32 1.17 5.69 -31.31
N SER A 33 0.65 4.46 -31.28
CA SER A 33 0.11 3.78 -32.47
C SER A 33 -1.17 4.41 -33.06
N HIS A 34 -1.83 5.28 -32.29
CA HIS A 34 -3.02 6.04 -32.70
C HIS A 34 -2.71 7.53 -32.95
N PHE A 35 -1.46 7.95 -32.73
CA PHE A 35 -1.05 9.32 -32.97
C PHE A 35 -1.25 9.69 -34.45
N GLY A 36 -2.04 10.74 -34.72
CA GLY A 36 -2.34 11.21 -36.07
C GLY A 36 -3.45 10.47 -36.82
N LYS A 37 -4.13 9.48 -36.21
CA LYS A 37 -5.30 8.81 -36.82
C LYS A 37 -6.60 9.56 -36.49
N PRO A 38 -7.60 9.59 -37.41
CA PRO A 38 -8.92 10.15 -37.12
C PRO A 38 -9.55 9.45 -35.91
N TYR A 39 -10.12 10.23 -34.99
CA TYR A 39 -10.81 9.71 -33.81
C TYR A 39 -12.01 8.84 -34.26
N GLY A 40 -11.89 7.52 -34.11
CA GLY A 40 -12.94 6.59 -34.58
C GLY A 40 -12.63 5.09 -34.48
N GLY A 41 -11.41 4.69 -34.13
CA GLY A 41 -11.08 3.30 -33.82
C GLY A 41 -11.46 2.92 -32.38
N GLU A 42 -11.62 1.61 -32.12
CA GLU A 42 -11.76 1.05 -30.76
C GLU A 42 -10.52 1.43 -29.93
N ASN A 43 -10.60 2.57 -29.25
CA ASN A 43 -9.53 3.03 -28.38
C ASN A 43 -9.41 2.06 -27.21
N PHE A 44 -8.19 1.59 -26.94
CA PHE A 44 -7.91 0.84 -25.73
C PHE A 44 -8.39 1.64 -24.52
N ASN A 45 -9.27 1.04 -23.70
CA ASN A 45 -9.86 1.70 -22.54
C ASN A 45 -8.83 1.82 -21.39
N GLY A 46 -7.91 2.77 -21.55
CA GLY A 46 -6.84 3.08 -20.58
C GLY A 46 -7.37 3.52 -19.21
N GLY A 47 -8.66 3.86 -19.09
CA GLY A 47 -9.30 4.24 -17.84
C GLY A 47 -9.25 3.16 -16.76
N MET A 48 -9.17 1.87 -17.14
CA MET A 48 -9.08 0.76 -16.17
C MET A 48 -7.64 0.46 -15.70
N ILE A 49 -6.60 0.87 -16.43
CA ILE A 49 -5.22 0.57 -16.04
C ILE A 49 -4.88 1.25 -14.71
N PHE A 50 -5.23 2.53 -14.55
CA PHE A 50 -4.88 3.29 -13.37
C PHE A 50 -5.45 2.69 -12.06
N PRO A 51 -6.76 2.37 -11.95
CA PRO A 51 -7.30 1.67 -10.78
C PRO A 51 -6.62 0.32 -10.52
N VAL A 52 -6.30 -0.44 -11.56
CA VAL A 52 -5.62 -1.73 -11.42
C VAL A 52 -4.22 -1.55 -10.82
N MET A 53 -3.45 -0.58 -11.30
CA MET A 53 -2.11 -0.28 -10.74
C MET A 53 -2.20 0.16 -9.28
N MET A 54 -3.19 0.98 -8.93
CA MET A 54 -3.43 1.39 -7.54
C MET A 54 -3.75 0.22 -6.63
N VAL A 55 -4.65 -0.69 -7.06
CA VAL A 55 -5.00 -1.89 -6.30
C VAL A 55 -3.81 -2.82 -6.15
N LEU A 56 -3.01 -3.01 -7.20
CA LEU A 56 -1.79 -3.82 -7.14
C LEU A 56 -0.78 -3.25 -6.15
N PHE A 57 -0.51 -1.94 -6.22
CA PHE A 57 0.42 -1.28 -5.31
C PHE A 57 -0.07 -1.32 -3.87
N ALA A 58 -1.29 -0.84 -3.61
CA ALA A 58 -1.88 -0.78 -2.28
C ALA A 58 -2.04 -2.19 -1.68
N GLY A 59 -2.55 -3.14 -2.46
CA GLY A 59 -2.74 -4.53 -2.03
C GLY A 59 -1.42 -5.20 -1.68
N THR A 60 -0.35 -4.94 -2.42
CA THR A 60 0.97 -5.49 -2.10
C THR A 60 1.57 -4.83 -0.86
N LEU A 61 1.52 -3.50 -0.74
CA LEU A 61 2.03 -2.78 0.42
C LEU A 61 1.29 -3.19 1.71
N LEU A 62 -0.04 -3.14 1.68
CA LEU A 62 -0.89 -3.52 2.82
C LEU A 62 -0.77 -5.01 3.13
N GLY A 63 -0.77 -5.87 2.12
CA GLY A 63 -0.59 -7.31 2.27
C GLY A 63 0.77 -7.66 2.86
N TRP A 64 1.83 -7.00 2.43
CA TRP A 64 3.17 -7.13 3.00
C TRP A 64 3.23 -6.66 4.45
N MET A 65 2.75 -5.45 4.76
CA MET A 65 2.74 -4.91 6.13
C MET A 65 1.97 -5.83 7.09
N TYR A 66 0.79 -6.30 6.68
CA TYR A 66 -0.01 -7.21 7.50
C TYR A 66 0.69 -8.55 7.72
N SER A 67 1.31 -9.10 6.68
CA SER A 67 2.02 -10.38 6.75
C SER A 67 3.24 -10.30 7.66
N VAL A 68 3.98 -9.19 7.63
CA VAL A 68 5.10 -8.95 8.55
C VAL A 68 4.60 -8.75 9.98
N ALA A 69 3.68 -7.80 10.18
CA ALA A 69 3.19 -7.45 11.51
C ALA A 69 2.47 -8.60 12.22
N VAL A 70 1.64 -9.38 11.53
CA VAL A 70 0.87 -10.49 12.13
C VAL A 70 1.66 -11.80 12.05
N GLY A 71 2.29 -12.09 10.92
CA GLY A 71 2.94 -13.37 10.68
C GLY A 71 4.22 -13.59 11.48
N MET A 72 4.92 -12.52 11.86
CA MET A 72 6.11 -12.60 12.71
C MET A 72 5.80 -12.62 14.21
N GLN A 73 4.54 -12.50 14.64
CA GLN A 73 4.21 -12.48 16.08
C GLN A 73 4.65 -13.75 16.82
N LYS A 74 4.67 -14.90 16.13
CA LYS A 74 5.15 -16.17 16.70
C LYS A 74 6.67 -16.20 16.96
N MET A 75 7.42 -15.28 16.36
CA MET A 75 8.88 -15.16 16.49
C MET A 75 9.29 -14.06 17.48
N VAL A 76 8.31 -13.33 18.01
CA VAL A 76 8.54 -12.32 19.05
C VAL A 76 8.82 -13.06 20.36
N PRO A 77 9.87 -12.71 21.11
CA PRO A 77 10.16 -13.33 22.41
C PRO A 77 9.01 -13.14 23.39
N ALA A 78 8.72 -14.17 24.18
CA ALA A 78 7.58 -14.18 25.12
C ALA A 78 7.62 -13.06 26.17
N THR A 79 8.80 -12.48 26.41
CA THR A 79 9.02 -11.36 27.33
C THR A 79 8.49 -10.02 26.76
N VAL A 80 8.28 -9.90 25.45
CA VAL A 80 7.89 -8.65 24.79
C VAL A 80 6.41 -8.67 24.43
N LYS A 81 5.63 -7.75 25.02
CA LYS A 81 4.20 -7.61 24.73
C LYS A 81 3.94 -6.65 23.57
N MET A 82 3.50 -7.18 22.44
CA MET A 82 3.15 -6.41 21.24
C MET A 82 1.65 -6.06 21.20
N LYS A 83 1.32 -4.81 20.86
CA LYS A 83 -0.08 -4.31 20.79
C LYS A 83 -0.77 -4.67 19.46
N ILE A 84 -0.84 -5.97 19.13
CA ILE A 84 -1.32 -6.45 17.82
C ILE A 84 -2.78 -6.05 17.51
N THR A 85 -3.63 -6.00 18.53
CA THR A 85 -5.03 -5.56 18.35
C THR A 85 -5.10 -4.10 17.90
N LYS A 86 -4.27 -3.23 18.47
CA LYS A 86 -4.16 -1.83 18.06
C LYS A 86 -3.66 -1.73 16.62
N PHE A 87 -2.65 -2.53 16.24
CA PHE A 87 -2.22 -2.62 14.85
C PHE A 87 -3.36 -2.99 13.90
N LYS A 88 -4.12 -4.05 14.20
CA LYS A 88 -5.23 -4.49 13.34
C LYS A 88 -6.28 -3.40 13.14
N VAL A 89 -6.69 -2.70 14.21
CA VAL A 89 -7.64 -1.58 14.14
C VAL A 89 -7.10 -0.47 13.24
N PHE A 90 -5.87 -0.04 13.47
CA PHE A 90 -5.24 1.02 12.69
C PHE A 90 -4.98 0.60 11.23
N PHE A 91 -4.77 -0.69 10.97
CA PHE A 91 -4.56 -1.23 9.63
C PHE A 91 -5.84 -1.23 8.80
N PHE A 92 -6.99 -1.60 9.38
CA PHE A 92 -8.25 -1.68 8.64
C PHE A 92 -8.89 -0.31 8.37
N ILE A 93 -8.49 0.76 9.08
CA ILE A 93 -8.96 2.12 8.81
C ILE A 93 -8.54 2.59 7.41
N PRO A 94 -7.23 2.58 7.02
CA PRO A 94 -6.81 2.88 5.66
C PRO A 94 -7.39 1.97 4.59
N VAL A 95 -7.52 0.66 4.85
CA VAL A 95 -8.14 -0.28 3.92
C VAL A 95 -9.57 0.13 3.61
N THR A 96 -10.37 0.36 4.66
CA THR A 96 -11.77 0.80 4.53
C THR A 96 -11.86 2.15 3.83
N TYR A 97 -11.01 3.11 4.21
CA TYR A 97 -10.95 4.43 3.56
C TYR A 97 -10.65 4.32 2.06
N MET A 98 -9.68 3.50 1.65
CA MET A 98 -9.35 3.29 0.24
C MET A 98 -10.53 2.67 -0.54
N VAL A 99 -11.21 1.68 0.02
CA VAL A 99 -12.39 1.08 -0.64
C VAL A 99 -13.51 2.10 -0.81
N LEU A 100 -13.79 2.88 0.24
CA LEU A 100 -14.83 3.91 0.20
C LEU A 100 -14.50 4.99 -0.83
N ILE A 101 -13.27 5.52 -0.85
CA ILE A 101 -12.91 6.59 -1.79
C ILE A 101 -13.02 6.11 -3.25
N PHE A 102 -12.60 4.88 -3.56
CA PHE A 102 -12.74 4.32 -4.90
C PHE A 102 -14.21 4.12 -5.29
N PHE A 103 -15.04 3.66 -4.36
CA PHE A 103 -16.48 3.54 -4.57
C PHE A 103 -17.12 4.90 -4.86
N PHE A 104 -16.83 5.92 -4.05
CA PHE A 104 -17.36 7.27 -4.24
C PHE A 104 -16.90 7.92 -5.54
N ILE A 105 -15.62 7.77 -5.92
CA ILE A 105 -15.11 8.25 -7.22
C ILE A 105 -15.84 7.55 -8.37
N GLY A 106 -16.04 6.23 -8.27
CA GLY A 106 -16.78 5.46 -9.27
C GLY A 106 -18.24 5.90 -9.45
N LEU A 107 -18.91 6.30 -8.35
CA LEU A 107 -20.25 6.89 -8.41
C LEU A 107 -20.23 8.30 -9.01
N ALA A 108 -19.28 9.14 -8.60
CA ALA A 108 -19.17 10.52 -9.09
C ALA A 108 -18.94 10.58 -10.61
N LEU A 109 -18.13 9.68 -11.16
CA LEU A 109 -17.87 9.59 -12.61
C LEU A 109 -19.08 9.15 -13.43
N LYS A 110 -20.11 8.56 -12.81
CA LYS A 110 -21.34 8.09 -13.48
C LYS A 110 -22.49 9.11 -13.45
N SER A 111 -22.38 10.18 -12.68
CA SER A 111 -23.46 11.16 -12.51
C SER A 111 -23.48 12.19 -13.65
N PRO A 112 -24.53 12.24 -14.49
CA PRO A 112 -24.67 13.25 -15.52
C PRO A 112 -25.30 14.51 -14.90
N GLY A 113 -24.49 15.54 -14.63
CA GLY A 113 -25.01 16.81 -14.10
C GLY A 113 -24.14 17.40 -13.02
N ALA A 114 -22.97 17.90 -13.42
CA ALA A 114 -22.07 18.63 -12.54
C ALA A 114 -22.33 20.14 -12.68
N THR A 115 -23.56 20.59 -12.42
CA THR A 115 -23.93 22.01 -12.53
C THR A 115 -23.97 22.75 -11.19
N ASP A 116 -23.81 22.06 -10.06
CA ASP A 116 -23.71 22.65 -8.70
C ASP A 116 -22.39 22.27 -7.98
N LEU A 117 -21.32 22.11 -8.77
CA LEU A 117 -20.01 21.61 -8.37
C LEU A 117 -19.37 22.38 -7.19
N GLY A 118 -19.66 23.66 -7.02
CA GLY A 118 -18.96 24.52 -6.07
C GLY A 118 -19.19 24.14 -4.60
N GLN A 119 -20.45 24.03 -4.18
CA GLN A 119 -20.79 23.73 -2.78
C GLN A 119 -20.58 22.25 -2.44
N ALA A 120 -20.94 21.34 -3.36
CA ALA A 120 -20.75 19.91 -3.16
C ALA A 120 -19.25 19.53 -3.08
N ALA A 121 -18.40 20.14 -3.92
CA ALA A 121 -16.96 19.91 -3.85
C ALA A 121 -16.35 20.46 -2.56
N LEU A 122 -16.81 21.62 -2.08
CA LEU A 122 -16.32 22.22 -0.83
C LEU A 122 -16.64 21.32 0.38
N LEU A 123 -17.86 20.81 0.47
CA LEU A 123 -18.28 19.86 1.52
C LEU A 123 -17.54 18.53 1.42
N ALA A 124 -17.36 18.00 0.21
CA ALA A 124 -16.58 16.79 -0.02
C ALA A 124 -15.13 16.98 0.43
N PHE A 125 -14.50 18.11 0.09
CA PHE A 125 -13.14 18.42 0.51
C PHE A 125 -13.02 18.52 2.05
N ALA A 126 -13.96 19.23 2.69
CA ALA A 126 -13.97 19.41 4.14
C ALA A 126 -14.08 18.09 4.93
N ILE A 127 -14.68 17.05 4.34
CA ILE A 127 -14.82 15.73 4.97
C ILE A 127 -13.68 14.79 4.55
N ILE A 128 -13.35 14.75 3.26
CA ILE A 128 -12.37 13.83 2.69
C ILE A 128 -10.96 14.14 3.21
N VAL A 129 -10.59 15.42 3.33
CA VAL A 129 -9.22 15.79 3.74
C VAL A 129 -8.92 15.34 5.18
N PRO A 130 -9.75 15.65 6.20
CA PRO A 130 -9.51 15.13 7.55
C PRO A 130 -9.48 13.60 7.62
N LEU A 131 -10.39 12.92 6.91
CA LEU A 131 -10.40 11.46 6.83
C LEU A 131 -9.13 10.91 6.18
N HIS A 132 -8.62 11.58 5.15
CA HIS A 132 -7.38 11.22 4.48
C HIS A 132 -6.17 11.38 5.41
N LEU A 133 -6.07 12.51 6.11
CA LEU A 133 -4.98 12.77 7.06
C LEU A 133 -5.00 11.78 8.23
N PHE A 134 -6.20 11.44 8.74
CA PHE A 134 -6.34 10.42 9.76
C PHE A 134 -5.94 9.04 9.24
N SER A 135 -6.31 8.69 8.01
CA SER A 135 -5.88 7.47 7.33
C SER A 135 -4.35 7.41 7.18
N MET A 136 -3.71 8.51 6.78
CA MET A 136 -2.25 8.63 6.71
C MET A 136 -1.61 8.42 8.09
N PHE A 137 -2.14 9.04 9.14
CA PHE A 137 -1.68 8.81 10.51
C PHE A 137 -1.76 7.33 10.90
N CYS A 138 -2.86 6.66 10.54
CA CYS A 138 -3.00 5.22 10.78
C CYS A 138 -1.97 4.39 10.00
N LEU A 139 -1.66 4.75 8.74
CA LEU A 139 -0.60 4.10 7.96
C LEU A 139 0.78 4.30 8.60
N PHE A 140 1.10 5.50 9.09
CA PHE A 140 2.37 5.74 9.79
C PHE A 140 2.49 4.89 11.06
N TYR A 141 1.40 4.71 11.81
CA TYR A 141 1.40 3.79 12.94
C TYR A 141 1.63 2.33 12.50
N CYS A 142 1.08 1.91 11.36
CA CYS A 142 1.32 0.58 10.80
C CYS A 142 2.79 0.39 10.41
N LEU A 143 3.41 1.38 9.75
CA LEU A 143 4.84 1.37 9.42
C LEU A 143 5.71 1.29 10.70
N TYR A 144 5.38 2.08 11.71
CA TYR A 144 6.02 2.02 13.03
C TYR A 144 5.93 0.61 13.63
N PHE A 145 4.74 0.01 13.61
CA PHE A 145 4.52 -1.31 14.19
C PHE A 145 5.27 -2.41 13.41
N VAL A 146 5.30 -2.32 12.08
CA VAL A 146 6.05 -3.23 11.21
C VAL A 146 7.54 -3.14 11.49
N ALA A 147 8.11 -1.94 11.50
CA ALA A 147 9.53 -1.71 11.78
C ALA A 147 9.91 -2.21 13.18
N LYS A 148 9.10 -1.89 14.20
CA LYS A 148 9.27 -2.41 15.56
C LYS A 148 9.23 -3.94 15.57
N THR A 149 8.29 -4.56 14.87
CA THR A 149 8.15 -6.03 14.82
C THR A 149 9.40 -6.68 14.21
N ILE A 150 9.87 -6.17 13.07
CA ILE A 150 11.09 -6.66 12.42
C ILE A 150 12.27 -6.61 13.40
N LYS A 151 12.47 -5.46 14.06
CA LYS A 151 13.62 -5.26 14.94
C LYS A 151 13.53 -6.05 16.25
N THR A 152 12.34 -6.17 16.84
CA THR A 152 12.11 -7.02 18.02
C THR A 152 12.44 -8.48 17.73
N VAL A 153 12.05 -9.00 16.56
CA VAL A 153 12.37 -10.38 16.16
C VAL A 153 13.85 -10.54 15.85
N GLU A 154 14.48 -9.54 15.24
CA GLU A 154 15.92 -9.60 14.96
C GLU A 154 16.77 -9.59 16.24
N LEU A 155 16.41 -8.77 17.23
CA LEU A 155 17.19 -8.59 18.45
C LEU A 155 16.73 -9.47 19.62
N GLN A 156 15.59 -10.14 19.49
CA GLN A 156 14.99 -10.98 20.54
C GLN A 156 14.87 -10.27 21.90
N ARG A 157 14.64 -8.95 21.89
CA ARG A 157 14.40 -8.12 23.08
C ARG A 157 13.42 -7.01 22.78
N GLU A 158 12.95 -6.32 23.82
CA GLU A 158 12.21 -5.08 23.64
C GLU A 158 13.12 -4.01 23.01
N VAL A 159 12.57 -3.27 22.04
CA VAL A 159 13.28 -2.25 21.27
C VAL A 159 12.66 -0.87 21.48
N THR A 160 13.51 0.15 21.49
CA THR A 160 13.12 1.56 21.50
C THR A 160 13.07 2.11 20.08
N PHE A 161 12.49 3.29 19.87
CA PHE A 161 12.36 3.85 18.52
C PHE A 161 13.71 4.05 17.81
N SER A 162 14.77 4.41 18.54
CA SER A 162 16.11 4.56 17.97
C SER A 162 16.67 3.24 17.43
N ASP A 163 16.26 2.09 17.99
CA ASP A 163 16.71 0.77 17.52
C ASP A 163 16.16 0.43 16.12
N PHE A 164 15.01 0.99 15.71
CA PHE A 164 14.30 0.59 14.47
C PHE A 164 13.91 1.75 13.54
N VAL A 165 14.44 2.95 13.77
CA VAL A 165 14.15 4.13 12.94
C VAL A 165 14.53 3.90 11.47
N GLN A 166 15.63 3.19 11.21
CA GLN A 166 16.04 2.83 9.86
C GLN A 166 15.00 1.92 9.19
N GLU A 167 14.55 0.87 9.87
CA GLU A 167 13.52 -0.04 9.38
C GLU A 167 12.20 0.69 9.09
N PHE A 168 11.86 1.71 9.88
CA PHE A 168 10.68 2.56 9.64
C PHE A 168 10.79 3.31 8.32
N PHE A 169 11.91 4.01 8.06
CA PHE A 169 12.11 4.72 6.80
C PHE A 169 12.22 3.77 5.62
N LEU A 170 12.86 2.61 5.78
CA LEU A 170 12.89 1.58 4.73
C LEU A 170 11.48 1.07 4.40
N ALA A 171 10.64 0.80 5.41
CA ALA A 171 9.26 0.40 5.17
C ALA A 171 8.44 1.52 4.52
N TRP A 172 8.71 2.79 4.86
CA TRP A 172 8.03 3.95 4.29
C TRP A 172 8.39 4.17 2.82
N PHE A 173 9.67 4.10 2.44
CA PHE A 173 10.15 4.22 1.06
C PHE A 173 9.97 2.91 0.27
N PHE A 174 8.76 2.37 0.28
CA PHE A 174 8.36 1.23 -0.53
C PHE A 174 8.36 1.62 -2.02
N PRO A 175 8.83 0.75 -2.96
CA PRO A 175 9.30 -0.63 -2.77
C PRO A 175 10.80 -0.76 -2.42
N ILE A 176 11.57 0.33 -2.50
CA ILE A 176 13.03 0.31 -2.38
C ILE A 176 13.46 -0.28 -1.04
N GLY A 177 12.86 0.13 0.07
CA GLY A 177 13.30 -0.40 1.36
C GLY A 177 12.88 -1.85 1.60
N VAL A 178 11.86 -2.37 0.93
CA VAL A 178 11.52 -3.81 0.96
C VAL A 178 12.58 -4.66 0.26
N TRP A 179 13.31 -4.09 -0.70
CA TRP A 179 14.47 -4.75 -1.29
C TRP A 179 15.55 -5.08 -0.25
N ILE A 180 15.66 -4.24 0.79
CA ILE A 180 16.63 -4.41 1.89
C ILE A 180 16.02 -5.18 3.07
N LEU A 181 14.76 -4.93 3.41
CA LEU A 181 14.08 -5.55 4.56
C LEU A 181 13.70 -7.01 4.30
N GLN A 182 13.16 -7.33 3.12
CA GLN A 182 12.63 -8.66 2.85
C GLN A 182 13.69 -9.78 2.92
N PRO A 183 14.93 -9.62 2.41
CA PRO A 183 15.98 -10.63 2.61
C PRO A 183 16.30 -10.89 4.09
N ARG A 184 16.26 -9.85 4.94
CA ARG A 184 16.49 -9.98 6.39
C ARG A 184 15.34 -10.74 7.05
N ILE A 185 14.10 -10.39 6.70
CA ILE A 185 12.89 -11.09 7.14
C ILE A 185 12.95 -12.59 6.77
N ASN A 186 13.32 -12.91 5.53
CA ASN A 186 13.41 -14.29 5.06
C ASN A 186 14.43 -15.13 5.85
N LYS A 187 15.55 -14.54 6.29
CA LYS A 187 16.53 -15.24 7.13
C LYS A 187 15.94 -15.62 8.50
N MET A 188 15.12 -14.75 9.09
CA MET A 188 14.49 -15.00 10.40
C MET A 188 13.34 -16.03 10.32
N ILE A 189 12.73 -16.23 9.16
CA ILE A 189 11.64 -17.21 8.99
C ILE A 189 12.16 -18.65 8.85
N ILE A 190 13.40 -18.82 8.37
CA ILE A 190 14.02 -20.13 8.12
C ILE A 190 14.65 -20.71 9.40
N GLN A 191 14.90 -19.86 10.41
CA GLN A 191 15.36 -20.26 11.74
C GLN A 191 14.21 -20.75 12.61
#